data_AF-A0A972HR07-F1
#
_entry.id   AF-A0A972HR07-F1
#
_cell.length_a   1.000
_cell.length_b   1.000
_cell.length_c   1.000
_cell.angle_alpha   90.00
_cell.angle_beta   90.00
_cell.angle_gamma   90.00
#
_symmetry.space_group_name_H-M   'P 1'
#
loop_
_entity.id
_entity.type
_entity.pdbx_description
1 polymer ?
#
loop_
_entity_poly.entity_id
_entity_poly.type
_entity_poly.pdbx_seq_one_letter_code
_entity_poly.pdbx_strand_id
1 'polypeptide(L)'
;MMKRFYGLPVLLLIFLVPLVLQAQNYVGSDACMSCHGSADVTQAGYNIYEEYMKTGHPFKLNPVSGAPPVYPTNTSPGVPEPPHGMTWDSLSYVIGGFGWKARFVKKNGYIFTANDSAQYNLWGSGETQWVPYHKGEAKAYNYNCFKCHTTGPEPTGSWNEITPDLGTFAEPGIRCEGCHGPASDHMASATTHPPIQADSLRYHRCGDCHSRGSKTNMIPAKGGFIRHHEQYNEMQASKHNTMGLTCATCHNTHVALRYPDAAGTDNNGNPLSGIKLECENCHPNKQITFQDGSPHAAECTDCHMPNASKSALGAQLGNGWKGDVATHLWKIDTRAVGRDSMFTPDGKYVRLDDNGYGAVTLDFVCLPCHQDKTVEWAAGFALDIHTNGLVGIPESPIEIPVDFALLQNYPNPFNPTTTIEFHLPRTTRVKLAVYNTVGQEIAVLANGVLAPGKHRVTFYANDLPSGIYFYRLEAEKQIFSRKMVLMR
;
A
#
# COMPACT_ATOMS: atom_id res chain seq x y z
N MET A 1 72.06 -15.29 -43.88
CA MET A 1 70.78 -15.91 -43.47
C MET A 1 70.34 -15.24 -42.16
N MET A 2 69.10 -14.74 -42.13
CA MET A 2 68.33 -14.16 -41.01
C MET A 2 68.81 -12.85 -40.35
N LYS A 3 68.11 -11.76 -40.72
CA LYS A 3 68.12 -10.42 -40.09
C LYS A 3 67.24 -10.43 -38.82
N ARG A 4 67.73 -9.83 -37.73
CA ARG A 4 66.95 -9.55 -36.51
C ARG A 4 66.08 -8.30 -36.73
N PHE A 5 64.78 -8.42 -36.50
CA PHE A 5 63.84 -7.29 -36.40
C PHE A 5 63.81 -6.78 -34.96
N TYR A 6 64.08 -5.49 -34.77
CA TYR A 6 63.83 -4.78 -33.51
C TYR A 6 62.37 -4.30 -33.52
N GLY A 7 61.56 -4.79 -32.58
CA GLY A 7 60.21 -4.27 -32.33
C GLY A 7 60.28 -3.01 -31.47
N LEU A 8 59.69 -1.92 -31.94
CA LEU A 8 59.41 -0.74 -31.12
C LEU A 8 58.30 -1.07 -30.10
N PRO A 9 58.40 -0.60 -28.84
CA PRO A 9 57.29 -0.69 -27.90
C PRO A 9 56.24 0.38 -28.27
N VAL A 10 55.02 -0.06 -28.60
CA VAL A 10 53.86 0.83 -28.72
C VAL A 10 53.42 1.18 -27.29
N LEU A 11 53.67 2.43 -26.87
CA LEU A 11 53.12 2.97 -25.63
C LEU A 11 51.61 3.21 -25.84
N LEU A 12 50.78 2.37 -25.23
CA LEU A 12 49.33 2.56 -25.22
C LEU A 12 49.00 3.66 -24.19
N LEU A 13 48.77 4.89 -24.65
CA LEU A 13 48.25 5.99 -23.83
C LEU A 13 46.78 5.72 -23.52
N ILE A 14 46.50 5.19 -22.33
CA ILE A 14 45.13 5.08 -21.79
C ILE A 14 44.73 6.48 -21.31
N PHE A 15 43.91 7.18 -22.09
CA PHE A 15 43.20 8.37 -21.61
C PHE A 15 42.12 7.92 -20.62
N LEU A 16 42.41 8.01 -19.33
CA LEU A 16 41.40 8.01 -18.28
C LEU A 16 40.63 9.34 -18.38
N VAL A 17 39.53 9.34 -19.11
CA VAL A 17 38.52 10.40 -19.00
C VAL A 17 37.88 10.23 -17.62
N PRO A 18 38.01 11.19 -16.69
CA PRO A 18 37.28 11.11 -15.44
C PRO A 18 35.80 11.15 -15.79
N LEU A 19 35.09 10.04 -15.54
CA LEU A 19 33.64 10.02 -15.61
C LEU A 19 33.16 10.88 -14.43
N VAL A 20 32.88 12.15 -14.69
CA VAL A 20 32.19 13.00 -13.72
C VAL A 20 30.76 12.47 -13.66
N LEU A 21 30.50 11.53 -12.76
CA LEU A 21 29.13 11.23 -12.35
C LEU A 21 28.58 12.51 -11.72
N GLN A 22 27.74 13.24 -12.45
CA GLN A 22 26.95 14.31 -11.86
C GLN A 22 25.92 13.66 -10.93
N ALA A 23 25.87 14.11 -9.67
CA ALA A 23 24.81 13.71 -8.76
C ALA A 23 23.46 14.22 -9.29
N GLN A 24 22.45 13.35 -9.37
CA GLN A 24 21.11 13.75 -9.78
C GLN A 24 20.45 14.62 -8.72
N ASN A 25 19.66 15.58 -9.19
CA ASN A 25 18.95 16.53 -8.34
C ASN A 25 17.46 16.18 -8.24
N TYR A 26 16.87 16.50 -7.09
CA TYR A 26 15.42 16.54 -6.94
C TYR A 26 14.87 17.69 -7.77
N VAL A 27 13.96 17.39 -8.70
CA VAL A 27 13.37 18.38 -9.62
C VAL A 27 12.01 18.88 -9.15
N GLY A 28 11.41 18.23 -8.17
CA GLY A 28 10.11 18.57 -7.60
C GLY A 28 8.92 17.92 -8.31
N SER A 29 7.83 17.77 -7.58
CA SER A 29 6.61 17.05 -8.01
C SER A 29 5.95 17.68 -9.23
N ASP A 30 5.98 19.00 -9.33
CA ASP A 30 5.38 19.75 -10.44
C ASP A 30 6.03 19.40 -11.78
N ALA A 31 7.33 19.08 -11.77
CA ALA A 31 8.03 18.61 -12.95
C ALA A 31 7.48 17.26 -13.42
N CYS A 32 7.18 16.35 -12.49
CA CYS A 32 6.59 15.05 -12.79
C CYS A 32 5.19 15.17 -13.41
N MET A 33 4.37 16.13 -12.94
CA MET A 33 3.03 16.37 -13.46
C MET A 33 3.02 16.61 -14.97
N SER A 34 4.05 17.27 -15.52
CA SER A 34 4.10 17.60 -16.95
C SER A 34 4.06 16.36 -17.88
N CYS A 35 4.56 15.21 -17.41
CA CYS A 35 4.57 13.95 -18.15
C CYS A 35 3.64 12.89 -17.55
N HIS A 36 3.40 12.92 -16.24
CA HIS A 36 2.56 11.95 -15.52
C HIS A 36 1.17 12.48 -15.16
N GLY A 37 0.83 13.67 -15.66
CA GLY A 37 -0.45 14.35 -15.49
C GLY A 37 -1.51 14.04 -16.56
N SER A 38 -1.24 13.08 -17.46
CA SER A 38 -2.18 12.63 -18.48
C SER A 38 -2.23 11.11 -18.51
N ALA A 39 -3.44 10.58 -18.67
CA ALA A 39 -3.66 9.15 -18.72
C ALA A 39 -3.12 8.48 -20.01
N ASP A 40 -2.97 9.25 -21.09
CA ASP A 40 -2.47 8.74 -22.38
C ASP A 40 -0.95 8.53 -22.39
N VAL A 41 -0.23 9.26 -21.54
CA VAL A 41 1.24 9.27 -21.51
C VAL A 41 1.79 8.22 -20.54
N THR A 42 0.99 7.74 -19.58
CA THR A 42 1.51 7.06 -18.38
C THR A 42 1.62 5.53 -18.45
N GLN A 43 1.21 4.86 -19.54
CA GLN A 43 1.01 3.38 -19.61
C GLN A 43 0.06 2.77 -18.56
N ALA A 44 -0.23 3.48 -17.47
CA ALA A 44 -1.12 3.09 -16.38
C ALA A 44 -2.59 3.27 -16.73
N GLY A 45 -2.90 4.07 -17.75
CA GLY A 45 -4.27 4.31 -18.22
C GLY A 45 -5.07 5.27 -17.33
N TYR A 46 -4.40 6.06 -16.49
CA TYR A 46 -5.00 7.13 -15.69
C TYR A 46 -3.96 8.21 -15.34
N ASN A 47 -4.43 9.35 -14.85
CA ASN A 47 -3.59 10.46 -14.40
C ASN A 47 -2.91 10.10 -13.06
N ILE A 48 -1.68 9.57 -13.13
CA ILE A 48 -0.94 9.12 -11.95
C ILE A 48 -0.71 10.26 -10.96
N TYR A 49 -0.34 11.45 -11.46
CA TYR A 49 -0.05 12.60 -10.61
C TYR A 49 -1.29 12.99 -9.79
N GLU A 50 -2.42 13.20 -10.46
CA GLU A 50 -3.64 13.64 -9.81
C GLU A 50 -4.17 12.61 -8.81
N GLU A 51 -4.15 11.32 -9.16
CA GLU A 51 -4.58 10.25 -8.25
C GLU A 51 -3.65 10.12 -7.04
N TYR A 52 -2.33 10.23 -7.24
CA TYR A 52 -1.37 10.18 -6.15
C TYR A 52 -1.55 11.36 -5.20
N MET A 53 -1.88 12.52 -5.75
CA MET A 53 -2.22 13.73 -5.00
C MET A 53 -3.50 13.61 -4.17
N LYS A 54 -4.31 12.55 -4.34
CA LYS A 54 -5.46 12.22 -3.48
C LYS A 54 -5.11 11.24 -2.36
N THR A 55 -3.87 10.74 -2.30
CA THR A 55 -3.39 9.89 -1.22
C THR A 55 -2.92 10.71 -0.02
N GLY A 56 -2.70 10.06 1.13
CA GLY A 56 -2.16 10.73 2.32
C GLY A 56 -0.65 11.00 2.29
N HIS A 57 0.10 10.51 1.29
CA HIS A 57 1.55 10.64 1.23
C HIS A 57 2.02 12.10 1.02
N PRO A 58 1.47 12.85 0.04
CA PRO A 58 1.82 14.27 -0.17
C PRO A 58 1.52 15.18 1.03
N PHE A 59 0.61 14.74 1.91
CA PHE A 59 0.12 15.51 3.06
C PHE A 59 0.66 15.00 4.40
N LYS A 60 1.73 14.21 4.41
CA LYS A 60 2.43 13.86 5.66
C LYS A 60 3.02 15.08 6.36
N LEU A 61 3.40 16.10 5.59
CA LEU A 61 3.82 17.41 6.07
C LEU A 61 3.23 18.49 5.17
N ASN A 62 2.50 19.44 5.75
CA ASN A 62 1.76 20.46 5.00
C ASN A 62 2.31 21.84 5.37
N PRO A 63 2.87 22.60 4.42
CA PRO A 63 3.25 23.98 4.68
C PRO A 63 2.00 24.81 5.00
N VAL A 64 2.13 25.73 5.96
CA VAL A 64 1.06 26.66 6.32
C VAL A 64 1.59 28.09 6.40
N SER A 65 0.78 29.04 5.94
CA SER A 65 1.08 30.46 5.97
C SER A 65 -0.23 31.25 6.04
N GLY A 66 -0.64 31.63 7.26
CA GLY A 66 -1.86 32.41 7.49
C GLY A 66 -3.19 31.67 7.27
N ALA A 67 -3.16 30.42 6.78
CA ALA A 67 -4.34 29.60 6.52
C ALA A 67 -4.10 28.11 6.85
N PRO A 68 -5.16 27.33 7.10
CA PRO A 68 -5.08 25.88 7.27
C PRO A 68 -4.57 25.19 5.99
N PRO A 69 -4.06 23.95 6.10
CA PRO A 69 -3.77 23.12 4.93
C PRO A 69 -5.02 22.88 4.07
N VAL A 70 -4.82 22.86 2.75
CA VAL A 70 -5.87 22.52 1.77
C VAL A 70 -5.67 21.08 1.30
N TYR A 71 -6.76 20.32 1.27
CA TYR A 71 -6.79 18.94 0.84
C TYR A 71 -7.65 18.78 -0.43
N PRO A 72 -7.40 17.76 -1.26
CA PRO A 72 -8.25 17.43 -2.39
C PRO A 72 -9.70 17.20 -1.99
N THR A 73 -10.63 17.46 -2.90
CA THR A 73 -12.06 17.21 -2.69
C THR A 73 -12.33 15.76 -2.28
N ASN A 74 -13.31 15.56 -1.39
CA ASN A 74 -13.68 14.25 -0.83
C ASN A 74 -12.55 13.56 -0.04
N THR A 75 -11.48 14.27 0.31
CA THR A 75 -10.42 13.79 1.19
C THR A 75 -10.35 14.67 2.43
N SER A 76 -9.95 14.08 3.56
CA SER A 76 -9.74 14.75 4.86
C SER A 76 -10.91 15.59 5.40
N PRO A 77 -11.27 15.48 6.69
CA PRO A 77 -12.22 16.41 7.30
C PRO A 77 -11.63 17.81 7.54
N GLY A 78 -10.37 18.05 7.18
CA GLY A 78 -9.65 19.29 7.47
C GLY A 78 -9.04 19.31 8.87
N VAL A 79 -8.21 20.32 9.12
CA VAL A 79 -7.55 20.53 10.42
C VAL A 79 -8.24 21.71 11.11
N PRO A 80 -8.63 21.60 12.39
CA PRO A 80 -9.25 22.70 13.11
C PRO A 80 -8.25 23.85 13.33
N GLU A 81 -8.75 24.98 13.83
CA GLU A 81 -7.90 26.10 14.23
C GLU A 81 -6.79 25.67 15.19
N PRO A 82 -5.59 26.27 15.11
CA PRO A 82 -4.46 25.87 15.92
C PRO A 82 -4.76 26.01 17.42
N PRO A 83 -4.14 25.17 18.25
CA PRO A 83 -4.48 25.13 19.67
C PRO A 83 -4.00 26.39 20.40
N HIS A 84 -4.70 26.76 21.47
CA HIS A 84 -4.23 27.73 22.48
C HIS A 84 -3.85 29.13 21.95
N GLY A 85 -4.68 29.71 21.09
CA GLY A 85 -4.47 31.09 20.60
C GLY A 85 -3.26 31.22 19.66
N MET A 86 -2.68 30.09 19.23
CA MET A 86 -1.80 30.08 18.08
C MET A 86 -2.60 30.47 16.84
N THR A 87 -1.97 31.23 15.95
CA THR A 87 -2.52 31.55 14.64
C THR A 87 -1.79 30.73 13.58
N TRP A 88 -2.41 30.58 12.41
CA TRP A 88 -1.75 29.96 11.26
C TRP A 88 -0.42 30.66 10.88
N ASP A 89 -0.30 31.97 11.14
CA ASP A 89 0.95 32.73 10.93
C ASP A 89 2.08 32.33 11.89
N SER A 90 1.75 31.79 13.06
CA SER A 90 2.74 31.33 14.04
C SER A 90 3.38 29.98 13.71
N LEU A 91 2.92 29.33 12.63
CA LEU A 91 3.27 27.97 12.25
C LEU A 91 4.04 27.92 10.93
N SER A 92 4.94 26.95 10.80
CA SER A 92 5.57 26.60 9.53
C SER A 92 4.85 25.44 8.85
N TYR A 93 4.46 24.43 9.64
CA TYR A 93 3.90 23.20 9.09
C TYR A 93 2.82 22.57 10.00
N VAL A 94 1.94 21.81 9.36
CA VAL A 94 1.12 20.78 10.01
C VAL A 94 1.63 19.40 9.62
N ILE A 95 2.00 18.59 10.60
CA ILE A 95 2.34 17.17 10.41
C ILE A 95 1.04 16.37 10.39
N GLY A 96 0.81 15.60 9.34
CA GLY A 96 -0.42 14.83 9.16
C GLY A 96 -1.59 15.69 8.71
N GLY A 97 -2.73 15.66 9.40
CA GLY A 97 -3.92 16.43 8.98
C GLY A 97 -4.77 15.79 7.90
N PHE A 98 -4.33 14.67 7.31
CA PHE A 98 -5.05 13.97 6.25
C PHE A 98 -5.93 12.80 6.75
N GLY A 99 -5.36 11.90 7.56
CA GLY A 99 -5.97 10.59 7.84
C GLY A 99 -6.29 10.28 9.30
N TRP A 100 -5.37 10.56 10.23
CA TRP A 100 -5.49 10.11 11.63
C TRP A 100 -5.35 11.23 12.65
N LYS A 101 -4.34 12.08 12.48
CA LYS A 101 -4.00 13.13 13.44
C LYS A 101 -3.27 14.29 12.80
N ALA A 102 -3.36 15.46 13.41
CA ALA A 102 -2.62 16.66 13.08
C ALA A 102 -1.75 17.11 14.27
N ARG A 103 -0.55 17.60 13.98
CA ARG A 103 0.35 18.26 14.94
C ARG A 103 0.98 19.49 14.30
N PHE A 104 1.42 20.43 15.12
CA PHE A 104 1.76 21.77 14.65
C PHE A 104 3.25 22.06 14.88
N VAL A 105 3.95 22.53 13.85
CA VAL A 105 5.37 22.92 13.91
C VAL A 105 5.45 24.44 13.88
N LYS A 106 6.03 25.02 14.92
CA LYS A 106 6.23 26.48 15.07
C LYS A 106 7.29 26.98 14.09
N LYS A 107 7.32 28.31 13.86
CA LYS A 107 8.36 28.96 13.03
C LYS A 107 9.80 28.63 13.47
N ASN A 108 10.02 28.45 14.77
CA ASN A 108 11.33 28.08 15.30
C ASN A 108 11.68 26.59 15.11
N GLY A 109 10.90 25.79 14.38
CA GLY A 109 11.21 24.39 14.10
C GLY A 109 10.88 23.38 15.19
N TYR A 110 10.24 23.80 16.28
CA TYR A 110 9.78 22.89 17.33
C TYR A 110 8.30 22.54 17.17
N ILE A 111 7.96 21.29 17.43
CA ILE A 111 6.58 20.82 17.52
C ILE A 111 5.94 21.46 18.76
N PHE A 112 4.69 21.87 18.65
CA PHE A 112 3.90 22.32 19.78
C PHE A 112 3.57 21.15 20.72
N THR A 113 3.96 21.29 21.98
CA THR A 113 3.89 20.26 23.03
C THR A 113 3.48 20.84 24.39
N ALA A 114 3.04 22.10 24.46
CA ALA A 114 3.02 22.84 25.73
C ALA A 114 1.96 22.34 26.73
N ASN A 115 0.93 21.63 26.29
CA ASN A 115 -0.21 21.25 27.13
C ASN A 115 -0.94 20.00 26.61
N ASP A 116 -2.12 19.75 27.17
CA ASP A 116 -2.96 18.59 26.87
C ASP A 116 -3.70 18.68 25.53
N SER A 117 -3.54 19.78 24.78
CA SER A 117 -4.16 19.98 23.47
C SER A 117 -3.09 20.25 22.40
N ALA A 118 -2.17 19.29 22.24
CA ALA A 118 -1.03 19.43 21.34
C ALA A 118 -1.16 18.63 20.03
N GLN A 119 -1.99 17.59 20.03
CA GLN A 119 -2.32 16.78 18.87
C GLN A 119 -3.85 16.75 18.72
N TYR A 120 -4.32 16.90 17.48
CA TYR A 120 -5.72 16.71 17.15
C TYR A 120 -5.92 15.36 16.48
N ASN A 121 -6.84 14.54 16.99
CA ASN A 121 -7.21 13.26 16.38
C ASN A 121 -8.41 13.47 15.45
N LEU A 122 -8.21 13.16 14.16
CA LEU A 122 -9.19 13.40 13.09
C LEU A 122 -10.21 12.27 12.96
N TRP A 123 -9.85 11.06 13.38
CA TRP A 123 -10.64 9.85 13.14
C TRP A 123 -10.43 8.79 14.24
N GLY A 124 -11.51 8.09 14.61
CA GLY A 124 -11.58 6.91 15.48
C GLY A 124 -12.97 6.76 16.11
N SER A 125 -13.22 5.73 16.91
CA SER A 125 -14.55 5.35 17.44
C SER A 125 -15.10 6.29 18.54
N GLY A 126 -14.92 7.60 18.39
CA GLY A 126 -15.42 8.65 19.29
C GLY A 126 -15.30 10.03 18.63
N GLU A 127 -15.72 11.08 19.36
CA GLU A 127 -15.59 12.46 18.87
C GLU A 127 -14.12 12.84 18.67
N THR A 128 -13.86 13.58 17.59
CA THR A 128 -12.57 14.24 17.35
C THR A 128 -12.14 15.01 18.60
N GLN A 129 -10.90 14.81 19.03
CA GLN A 129 -10.45 15.35 20.31
C GLN A 129 -9.00 15.80 20.27
N TRP A 130 -8.75 16.84 21.05
CA TRP A 130 -7.42 17.31 21.41
C TRP A 130 -6.82 16.43 22.49
N VAL A 131 -5.56 16.01 22.30
CA VAL A 131 -4.83 15.14 23.23
C VAL A 131 -3.39 15.63 23.46
N PRO A 132 -2.77 15.30 24.60
CA PRO A 132 -1.38 15.63 24.86
C PRO A 132 -0.44 14.93 23.88
N TYR A 133 0.67 15.59 23.56
CA TYR A 133 1.78 15.01 22.81
C TYR A 133 3.09 15.54 23.36
N HIS A 134 3.91 14.65 23.94
CA HIS A 134 5.20 14.98 24.55
C HIS A 134 5.13 16.22 25.47
N LYS A 135 4.13 16.26 26.35
CA LYS A 135 3.75 17.44 27.13
C LYS A 135 4.97 18.06 27.84
N GLY A 136 5.27 19.32 27.54
CA GLY A 136 6.37 20.09 28.11
C GLY A 136 7.75 19.83 27.49
N GLU A 137 7.90 18.86 26.58
CA GLU A 137 9.19 18.58 25.95
C GLU A 137 9.50 19.55 24.81
N ALA A 138 10.74 20.04 24.74
CA ALA A 138 11.25 20.77 23.59
C ALA A 138 11.52 19.82 22.40
N LYS A 139 10.46 19.46 21.66
CA LYS A 139 10.54 18.48 20.58
C LYS A 139 10.86 19.14 19.23
N ALA A 140 12.13 19.15 18.85
CA ALA A 140 12.56 19.63 17.53
C ALA A 140 12.00 18.76 16.39
N TYR A 141 11.55 19.39 15.30
CA TYR A 141 11.17 18.70 14.06
C TYR A 141 12.41 18.51 13.17
N ASN A 142 13.25 17.55 13.54
CA ASN A 142 14.51 17.25 12.88
C ASN A 142 14.43 16.03 11.95
N TYR A 143 15.55 15.64 11.35
CA TYR A 143 15.67 14.49 10.45
C TYR A 143 15.01 13.21 10.98
N ASN A 144 15.17 12.89 12.26
CA ASN A 144 14.56 11.70 12.85
C ASN A 144 13.02 11.76 12.88
N CYS A 145 12.44 12.96 12.85
CA CYS A 145 11.00 13.16 12.71
C CYS A 145 10.55 13.17 11.25
N PHE A 146 11.27 13.87 10.36
CA PHE A 146 10.78 14.12 9.01
C PHE A 146 11.27 13.14 7.94
N LYS A 147 12.26 12.28 8.20
CA LYS A 147 12.78 11.33 7.21
C LYS A 147 11.74 10.40 6.58
N CYS A 148 10.57 10.24 7.22
CA CYS A 148 9.44 9.48 6.72
C CYS A 148 8.21 10.35 6.38
N HIS A 149 8.36 11.68 6.39
CA HIS A 149 7.31 12.67 6.15
C HIS A 149 7.65 13.66 5.02
N THR A 150 8.86 13.62 4.46
CA THR A 150 9.35 14.55 3.42
C THR A 150 10.09 13.81 2.31
N THR A 151 10.20 14.44 1.14
CA THR A 151 10.99 13.95 0.01
C THR A 151 12.43 14.42 0.09
N GLY A 152 13.36 13.52 -0.23
CA GLY A 152 14.81 13.80 -0.20
C GLY A 152 15.33 14.31 1.15
N PRO A 153 15.02 13.64 2.28
CA PRO A 153 15.49 14.08 3.58
C PRO A 153 17.00 13.89 3.73
N GLU A 154 17.70 14.92 4.22
CA GLU A 154 19.13 14.88 4.53
C GLU A 154 19.37 15.24 6.01
N PRO A 155 20.27 14.53 6.71
CA PRO A 155 20.49 14.74 8.15
C PRO A 155 21.26 16.02 8.46
N THR A 156 21.94 16.60 7.48
CA THR A 156 22.79 17.79 7.64
C THR A 156 22.07 19.08 7.25
N GLY A 157 22.47 20.20 7.84
CA GLY A 157 21.91 21.52 7.57
C GLY A 157 20.65 21.81 8.39
N SER A 158 19.83 22.74 7.93
CA SER A 158 18.54 23.04 8.55
C SER A 158 17.54 23.56 7.52
N TRP A 159 16.30 23.08 7.62
CA TRP A 159 15.20 23.51 6.76
C TRP A 159 14.66 24.90 7.13
N ASN A 160 15.12 25.50 8.23
CA ASN A 160 14.86 26.91 8.55
C ASN A 160 16.13 27.62 9.04
N GLU A 161 16.09 28.96 8.98
CA GLU A 161 17.21 29.82 9.36
C GLU A 161 17.31 30.04 10.88
N ILE A 162 16.28 29.69 11.65
CA ILE A 162 16.16 30.05 13.07
C ILE A 162 16.87 29.03 13.97
N THR A 163 16.72 27.74 13.67
CA THR A 163 17.24 26.65 14.49
C THR A 163 18.21 25.82 13.65
N PRO A 164 19.48 25.72 14.05
CA PRO A 164 20.46 24.91 13.33
C PRO A 164 20.18 23.40 13.52
N ASP A 165 20.85 22.58 12.69
CA ASP A 165 20.95 21.13 12.84
C ASP A 165 19.61 20.37 12.84
N LEU A 166 18.61 20.89 12.14
CA LEU A 166 17.36 20.14 11.92
C LEU A 166 17.48 19.12 10.79
N GLY A 167 18.44 19.28 9.89
CA GLY A 167 18.49 18.60 8.59
C GLY A 167 17.66 19.34 7.53
N THR A 168 17.75 18.91 6.27
CA THR A 168 17.03 19.49 5.13
C THR A 168 16.16 18.46 4.42
N PHE A 169 15.31 18.92 3.51
CA PHE A 169 14.54 18.08 2.61
C PHE A 169 14.23 18.85 1.31
N ALA A 170 13.95 18.13 0.22
CA ALA A 170 13.64 18.74 -1.07
C ALA A 170 12.19 19.24 -1.13
N GLU A 171 11.23 18.46 -0.63
CA GLU A 171 9.81 18.85 -0.61
C GLU A 171 9.10 18.37 0.68
N PRO A 172 8.09 19.12 1.17
CA PRO A 172 7.22 18.65 2.23
C PRO A 172 6.25 17.56 1.72
N GLY A 173 6.03 16.56 2.57
CA GLY A 173 5.27 15.36 2.20
C GLY A 173 6.12 14.32 1.49
N ILE A 174 5.63 13.09 1.43
CA ILE A 174 6.23 12.08 0.55
C ILE A 174 5.65 12.32 -0.84
N ARG A 175 6.51 12.77 -1.75
CA ARG A 175 6.21 13.08 -3.15
C ARG A 175 6.76 12.02 -4.09
N CYS A 176 6.60 12.22 -5.39
CA CYS A 176 7.06 11.31 -6.45
C CYS A 176 8.50 10.85 -6.22
N GLU A 177 9.42 11.80 -6.08
CA GLU A 177 10.85 11.53 -5.89
C GLU A 177 11.18 10.92 -4.51
N GLY A 178 10.25 10.96 -3.55
CA GLY A 178 10.38 10.24 -2.28
C GLY A 178 10.41 8.73 -2.46
N CYS A 179 9.69 8.22 -3.47
CA CYS A 179 9.70 6.81 -3.85
C CYS A 179 10.60 6.52 -5.06
N HIS A 180 10.66 7.43 -6.03
CA HIS A 180 11.42 7.21 -7.27
C HIS A 180 12.89 7.63 -7.19
N GLY A 181 13.28 8.44 -6.20
CA GLY A 181 14.60 9.08 -6.16
C GLY A 181 14.63 10.38 -6.97
N PRO A 182 15.75 11.13 -6.91
CA PRO A 182 15.93 12.37 -7.67
C PRO A 182 15.82 12.07 -9.17
N ALA A 183 15.07 12.86 -9.93
CA ALA A 183 14.66 12.51 -11.28
C ALA A 183 15.25 13.38 -12.40
N SER A 184 16.31 14.17 -12.12
CA SER A 184 16.88 15.10 -13.11
C SER A 184 17.24 14.47 -14.46
N ASP A 185 17.79 13.25 -14.48
CA ASP A 185 18.17 12.62 -15.76
C ASP A 185 16.97 11.93 -16.42
N HIS A 186 16.01 11.43 -15.63
CA HIS A 186 14.75 10.91 -16.16
C HIS A 186 13.95 12.00 -16.88
N MET A 187 13.95 13.21 -16.33
CA MET A 187 13.36 14.39 -16.97
C MET A 187 14.09 14.76 -18.27
N ALA A 188 15.42 14.65 -18.30
CA ALA A 188 16.20 14.94 -19.51
C ALA A 188 16.01 13.86 -20.58
N SER A 189 15.70 12.62 -20.19
CA SER A 189 15.51 11.48 -21.08
C SER A 189 14.53 10.48 -20.48
N ALA A 190 13.32 10.40 -21.05
CA ALA A 190 12.26 9.51 -20.57
C ALA A 190 12.63 8.01 -20.60
N THR A 191 13.65 7.62 -21.37
CA THR A 191 14.19 6.25 -21.39
C THR A 191 15.12 5.95 -20.21
N THR A 192 15.59 6.98 -19.51
CA THR A 192 16.43 6.85 -18.32
C THR A 192 15.51 6.69 -17.12
N HIS A 193 15.64 5.60 -16.36
CA HIS A 193 14.91 5.46 -15.11
C HIS A 193 15.59 6.30 -14.02
N PRO A 194 14.82 6.95 -13.11
CA PRO A 194 15.40 7.63 -11.97
C PRO A 194 16.35 6.70 -11.18
N PRO A 195 17.48 7.20 -10.66
CA PRO A 195 18.40 6.44 -9.83
C PRO A 195 17.69 6.04 -8.53
N ILE A 196 17.30 4.77 -8.48
CA ILE A 196 16.80 4.16 -7.26
C ILE A 196 18.03 3.72 -6.47
N GLN A 197 18.35 4.44 -5.39
CA GLN A 197 19.32 3.93 -4.42
C GLN A 197 18.65 2.78 -3.63
N ALA A 198 19.32 1.62 -3.58
CA ALA A 198 18.86 0.35 -3.00
C ALA A 198 17.85 -0.47 -3.84
N ASP A 199 17.41 -1.62 -3.28
CA ASP A 199 16.57 -2.60 -3.96
C ASP A 199 15.25 -1.97 -4.44
N SER A 200 15.19 -1.71 -5.76
CA SER A 200 14.03 -1.62 -6.64
C SER A 200 12.71 -1.10 -6.04
N LEU A 201 12.11 -0.10 -6.70
CA LEU A 201 10.72 0.36 -6.53
C LEU A 201 9.70 -0.76 -6.33
N ARG A 202 9.99 -1.96 -6.85
CA ARG A 202 9.07 -3.08 -6.82
C ARG A 202 8.82 -3.63 -5.42
N TYR A 203 9.76 -3.55 -4.46
CA TYR A 203 9.69 -4.43 -3.28
C TYR A 203 10.07 -3.85 -1.89
N HIS A 204 11.06 -2.94 -1.74
CA HIS A 204 11.64 -2.67 -0.41
C HIS A 204 11.67 -1.22 0.09
N ARG A 205 11.28 -0.23 -0.73
CA ARG A 205 11.25 1.19 -0.31
C ARG A 205 10.12 1.52 0.67
N CYS A 206 9.03 0.75 0.66
CA CYS A 206 7.96 0.91 1.65
C CYS A 206 8.53 0.80 3.08
N GLY A 207 9.50 -0.10 3.30
CA GLY A 207 10.17 -0.30 4.57
C GLY A 207 11.06 0.86 5.02
N ASP A 208 11.38 1.83 4.16
CA ASP A 208 12.12 3.05 4.56
C ASP A 208 11.29 3.88 5.57
N CYS A 209 9.96 3.79 5.47
CA CYS A 209 9.02 4.57 6.28
C CYS A 209 8.02 3.72 7.08
N HIS A 210 7.61 2.57 6.54
CA HIS A 210 6.65 1.65 7.17
C HIS A 210 7.34 0.58 8.02
N SER A 211 8.50 0.91 8.61
CA SER A 211 9.13 0.12 9.65
C SER A 211 9.71 1.02 10.74
N ARG A 212 9.96 0.45 11.92
CA ARG A 212 10.76 1.07 12.98
C ARG A 212 11.92 0.19 13.39
N GLY A 213 13.11 0.78 13.36
CA GLY A 213 14.36 0.06 13.61
C GLY A 213 14.84 -0.54 12.30
N SER A 214 14.79 -1.87 12.18
CA SER A 214 15.23 -2.60 10.99
C SER A 214 14.05 -3.07 10.14
N LYS A 215 14.32 -3.32 8.84
CA LYS A 215 13.40 -3.93 7.86
C LYS A 215 13.19 -5.44 8.09
N THR A 216 13.18 -5.87 9.34
CA THR A 216 13.09 -7.27 9.80
C THR A 216 11.66 -7.64 10.21
N ASN A 217 11.42 -8.89 10.58
CA ASN A 217 10.14 -9.35 11.15
C ASN A 217 9.90 -8.95 12.63
N MET A 218 10.83 -8.22 13.27
CA MET A 218 10.61 -7.65 14.60
C MET A 218 9.58 -6.52 14.53
N ILE A 219 8.42 -6.68 15.18
CA ILE A 219 7.30 -5.72 15.15
C ILE A 219 7.20 -4.98 16.48
N PRO A 220 7.56 -3.69 16.56
CA PRO A 220 7.42 -2.91 17.78
C PRO A 220 5.98 -2.72 18.24
N ALA A 221 5.77 -2.87 19.54
CA ALA A 221 4.49 -2.70 20.23
C ALA A 221 4.65 -1.72 21.40
N LYS A 222 3.54 -1.12 21.83
CA LYS A 222 3.47 -0.33 23.06
C LYS A 222 2.03 -0.19 23.54
N GLY A 223 1.81 -0.42 24.83
CA GLY A 223 0.51 -0.16 25.48
C GLY A 223 -0.60 -1.10 24.98
N GLY A 224 -0.25 -2.35 24.67
CA GLY A 224 -1.20 -3.35 24.19
C GLY A 224 -1.62 -3.20 22.72
N PHE A 225 -0.86 -2.45 21.91
CA PHE A 225 -1.09 -2.31 20.48
C PHE A 225 0.23 -2.43 19.72
N ILE A 226 0.15 -2.89 18.46
CA ILE A 226 1.25 -2.69 17.50
C ILE A 226 1.41 -1.17 17.30
N ARG A 227 2.66 -0.70 17.18
CA ARG A 227 2.90 0.72 16.91
C ARG A 227 2.48 1.06 15.48
N HIS A 228 2.19 2.33 15.20
CA HIS A 228 1.96 2.76 13.83
C HIS A 228 3.26 2.74 13.01
N HIS A 229 3.09 2.44 11.71
CA HIS A 229 4.15 2.31 10.71
C HIS A 229 5.01 1.05 10.86
N GLU A 230 4.43 -0.07 11.32
CA GLU A 230 5.15 -1.35 11.40
C GLU A 230 4.65 -2.36 10.34
N GLN A 231 3.82 -1.92 9.37
CA GLN A 231 3.22 -2.83 8.38
C GLN A 231 4.26 -3.59 7.56
N TYR A 232 5.43 -2.98 7.31
CA TYR A 232 6.52 -3.68 6.65
C TYR A 232 7.07 -4.80 7.55
N ASN A 233 7.26 -4.55 8.85
CA ASN A 233 7.68 -5.57 9.81
C ASN A 233 6.64 -6.69 9.94
N GLU A 234 5.36 -6.33 9.97
CA GLU A 234 4.24 -7.27 10.00
C GLU A 234 4.23 -8.16 8.75
N MET A 235 4.42 -7.56 7.56
CA MET A 235 4.56 -8.29 6.31
C MET A 235 5.73 -9.28 6.39
N GLN A 236 6.90 -8.85 6.86
CA GLN A 236 8.07 -9.74 7.04
C GLN A 236 7.79 -10.89 8.02
N ALA A 237 6.93 -10.69 9.00
CA ALA A 237 6.48 -11.70 9.97
C ALA A 237 5.25 -12.50 9.51
N SER A 238 4.98 -12.53 8.19
CA SER A 238 3.81 -13.23 7.64
C SER A 238 4.21 -14.25 6.57
N LYS A 239 3.30 -15.19 6.30
CA LYS A 239 3.47 -16.14 5.20
C LYS A 239 3.41 -15.48 3.83
N HIS A 240 2.71 -14.34 3.68
CA HIS A 240 2.66 -13.62 2.41
C HIS A 240 4.06 -13.16 1.95
N ASN A 241 4.95 -12.81 2.88
CA ASN A 241 6.34 -12.51 2.55
C ASN A 241 7.12 -13.75 2.06
N THR A 242 6.91 -14.92 2.68
CA THR A 242 7.58 -16.16 2.22
C THR A 242 7.14 -16.62 0.83
N MET A 243 5.98 -16.14 0.36
CA MET A 243 5.50 -16.35 -1.00
C MET A 243 6.02 -15.33 -2.02
N GLY A 244 6.87 -14.39 -1.58
CA GLY A 244 7.40 -13.32 -2.43
C GLY A 244 6.37 -12.23 -2.77
N LEU A 245 5.25 -12.15 -2.04
CA LEU A 245 4.31 -11.04 -2.20
C LEU A 245 4.89 -9.78 -1.55
N THR A 246 4.51 -8.61 -2.05
CA THR A 246 4.91 -7.31 -1.51
C THR A 246 3.75 -6.36 -1.40
N CYS A 247 3.99 -5.19 -0.80
CA CYS A 247 2.98 -4.13 -0.68
C CYS A 247 2.36 -3.80 -2.03
N ALA A 248 3.18 -3.68 -3.07
CA ALA A 248 2.76 -3.38 -4.44
C ALA A 248 2.15 -4.58 -5.19
N THR A 249 2.10 -5.78 -4.59
CA THR A 249 1.29 -6.88 -5.11
C THR A 249 -0.19 -6.56 -4.91
N CYS A 250 -0.58 -6.17 -3.70
CA CYS A 250 -1.98 -5.95 -3.35
C CYS A 250 -2.43 -4.49 -3.52
N HIS A 251 -1.53 -3.53 -3.31
CA HIS A 251 -1.86 -2.12 -3.38
C HIS A 251 -1.52 -1.49 -4.73
N ASN A 252 -2.40 -0.60 -5.18
CA ASN A 252 -2.06 0.43 -6.13
C ASN A 252 -1.49 1.64 -5.36
N THR A 253 -0.17 1.85 -5.46
CA THR A 253 0.55 2.86 -4.69
C THR A 253 0.23 4.31 -5.10
N HIS A 254 -0.46 4.50 -6.22
CA HIS A 254 -0.84 5.81 -6.73
C HIS A 254 -2.30 6.17 -6.45
N VAL A 255 -3.11 5.25 -5.94
CA VAL A 255 -4.55 5.48 -5.75
C VAL A 255 -4.87 5.51 -4.25
N ALA A 256 -5.80 6.37 -3.88
CA ALA A 256 -6.20 6.56 -2.49
C ALA A 256 -6.78 5.27 -1.89
N LEU A 257 -6.11 4.73 -0.87
CA LEU A 257 -6.66 3.65 -0.03
C LEU A 257 -7.56 4.22 1.07
N ARG A 258 -7.17 5.37 1.63
CA ARG A 258 -7.97 6.14 2.59
C ARG A 258 -8.78 7.14 1.78
N TYR A 259 -10.10 7.13 1.93
CA TYR A 259 -11.06 7.87 1.10
C TYR A 259 -11.19 7.29 -0.32
N PRO A 260 -11.64 6.02 -0.47
CA PRO A 260 -11.78 5.39 -1.78
C PRO A 260 -12.73 6.16 -2.71
N ASP A 261 -13.73 6.86 -2.16
CA ASP A 261 -14.67 7.69 -2.94
C ASP A 261 -14.02 8.92 -3.61
N ALA A 262 -12.77 9.24 -3.26
CA ALA A 262 -12.00 10.28 -3.93
C ALA A 262 -11.31 9.76 -5.20
N ALA A 263 -11.15 8.44 -5.37
CA ALA A 263 -10.45 7.86 -6.51
C ALA A 263 -11.21 8.14 -7.82
N GLY A 264 -10.45 8.45 -8.88
CA GLY A 264 -11.00 8.69 -10.21
C GLY A 264 -11.33 7.42 -10.98
N THR A 265 -11.40 7.55 -12.30
CA THR A 265 -11.56 6.42 -13.23
C THR A 265 -10.36 6.27 -14.15
N ASP A 266 -10.17 5.07 -14.70
CA ASP A 266 -9.24 4.85 -15.81
C ASP A 266 -9.79 5.42 -17.13
N ASN A 267 -8.98 5.34 -18.20
CA ASN A 267 -9.33 5.77 -19.56
C ASN A 267 -10.53 5.05 -20.18
N ASN A 268 -10.96 3.93 -19.60
CA ASN A 268 -12.14 3.18 -20.04
C ASN A 268 -13.37 3.50 -19.18
N GLY A 269 -13.26 4.41 -18.22
CA GLY A 269 -14.32 4.76 -17.28
C GLY A 269 -14.48 3.79 -16.11
N ASN A 270 -13.54 2.86 -15.89
CA ASN A 270 -13.59 1.96 -14.74
C ASN A 270 -13.12 2.67 -13.47
N PRO A 271 -13.81 2.52 -12.32
CA PRO A 271 -13.35 3.06 -11.05
C PRO A 271 -11.96 2.56 -10.66
N LEU A 272 -11.10 3.47 -10.21
CA LEU A 272 -9.80 3.12 -9.67
C LEU A 272 -9.94 2.65 -8.22
N SER A 273 -9.10 1.69 -7.83
CA SER A 273 -9.02 1.20 -6.45
C SER A 273 -7.58 1.20 -5.96
N GLY A 274 -7.42 1.55 -4.67
CA GLY A 274 -6.17 1.38 -3.93
C GLY A 274 -5.81 -0.08 -3.68
N ILE A 275 -6.78 -1.01 -3.81
CA ILE A 275 -6.59 -2.46 -3.77
C ILE A 275 -6.77 -3.01 -5.19
N LYS A 276 -5.78 -3.79 -5.66
CA LYS A 276 -5.80 -4.39 -7.01
C LYS A 276 -5.71 -5.91 -7.01
N LEU A 277 -5.57 -6.51 -5.82
CA LEU A 277 -5.61 -7.96 -5.63
C LEU A 277 -6.38 -8.23 -4.34
N GLU A 278 -7.52 -8.90 -4.48
CA GLU A 278 -8.39 -9.27 -3.35
C GLU A 278 -7.97 -10.63 -2.78
N CYS A 279 -8.45 -10.92 -1.57
CA CYS A 279 -8.11 -12.15 -0.85
C CYS A 279 -8.53 -13.40 -1.64
N GLU A 280 -9.73 -13.35 -2.23
CA GLU A 280 -10.41 -14.41 -2.96
C GLU A 280 -9.66 -14.82 -4.23
N ASN A 281 -8.83 -13.93 -4.79
CA ASN A 281 -7.98 -14.26 -5.94
C ASN A 281 -6.96 -15.38 -5.62
N CYS A 282 -6.47 -15.42 -4.39
CA CYS A 282 -5.52 -16.44 -3.92
C CYS A 282 -6.16 -17.44 -2.94
N HIS A 283 -7.29 -17.09 -2.35
CA HIS A 283 -8.03 -17.89 -1.38
C HIS A 283 -9.45 -18.26 -1.87
N PRO A 284 -9.60 -18.90 -3.05
CA PRO A 284 -10.89 -19.06 -3.73
C PRO A 284 -11.89 -19.99 -3.03
N ASN A 285 -11.43 -20.77 -2.05
CA ASN A 285 -12.24 -21.76 -1.33
C ASN A 285 -12.63 -21.30 0.08
N LYS A 286 -12.34 -20.06 0.45
CA LYS A 286 -12.69 -19.52 1.78
C LYS A 286 -14.07 -18.87 1.67
N GLN A 287 -15.07 -19.54 2.21
CA GLN A 287 -16.41 -18.99 2.40
C GLN A 287 -16.69 -18.95 3.89
N ILE A 288 -17.23 -17.83 4.36
CA ILE A 288 -17.77 -17.72 5.70
C ILE A 288 -19.27 -17.97 5.61
N THR A 289 -19.74 -18.98 6.32
CA THR A 289 -21.17 -19.29 6.43
C THR A 289 -21.51 -19.20 7.90
N PHE A 290 -22.48 -18.35 8.28
CA PHE A 290 -22.97 -18.36 9.65
C PHE A 290 -23.59 -19.72 9.99
N GLN A 291 -23.67 -20.07 11.27
CA GLN A 291 -24.23 -21.37 11.71
C GLN A 291 -25.66 -21.63 11.22
N ASP A 292 -26.40 -20.57 10.85
CA ASP A 292 -27.76 -20.63 10.30
C ASP A 292 -27.82 -20.75 8.77
N GLY A 293 -26.68 -20.85 8.08
CA GLY A 293 -26.60 -20.97 6.63
C GLY A 293 -26.78 -19.66 5.85
N SER A 294 -26.91 -18.51 6.54
CA SER A 294 -27.04 -17.21 5.87
C SER A 294 -25.71 -16.72 5.25
N PRO A 295 -25.74 -16.05 4.07
CA PRO A 295 -24.56 -15.45 3.47
C PRO A 295 -24.03 -14.28 4.30
N HIS A 296 -22.72 -14.08 4.26
CA HIS A 296 -21.96 -13.27 5.21
C HIS A 296 -22.07 -11.75 4.99
N ALA A 297 -21.95 -10.99 6.08
CA ALA A 297 -21.89 -9.51 6.08
C ALA A 297 -20.52 -8.96 6.52
N ALA A 298 -19.52 -9.81 6.73
CA ALA A 298 -18.16 -9.41 7.09
C ALA A 298 -17.17 -9.72 5.96
N GLU A 299 -16.23 -8.82 5.74
CA GLU A 299 -15.17 -8.96 4.75
C GLU A 299 -13.99 -9.74 5.33
N CYS A 300 -13.16 -10.34 4.47
CA CYS A 300 -11.94 -11.02 4.89
C CYS A 300 -11.04 -10.12 5.77
N THR A 301 -11.00 -8.82 5.46
CA THR A 301 -10.20 -7.80 6.16
C THR A 301 -10.74 -7.49 7.56
N ASP A 302 -12.03 -7.68 7.84
CA ASP A 302 -12.60 -7.44 9.17
C ASP A 302 -12.00 -8.39 10.22
N CYS A 303 -11.67 -9.61 9.81
CA CYS A 303 -11.13 -10.63 10.70
C CYS A 303 -9.62 -10.81 10.56
N HIS A 304 -9.08 -10.79 9.34
CA HIS A 304 -7.67 -11.04 9.08
C HIS A 304 -6.81 -9.77 9.12
N MET A 305 -7.41 -8.60 8.96
CA MET A 305 -6.71 -7.32 9.03
C MET A 305 -7.39 -6.35 10.02
N PRO A 306 -7.78 -6.79 11.23
CA PRO A 306 -8.45 -5.92 12.18
C PRO A 306 -7.51 -4.78 12.59
N ASN A 307 -8.09 -3.70 13.13
CA ASN A 307 -7.29 -2.60 13.64
C ASN A 307 -6.58 -3.00 14.95
N ALA A 308 -5.41 -3.63 14.86
CA ALA A 308 -4.57 -3.99 16.00
C ALA A 308 -3.41 -3.01 16.23
N SER A 309 -3.21 -2.07 15.30
CA SER A 309 -2.16 -1.05 15.36
C SER A 309 -2.72 0.30 15.80
N LYS A 310 -1.93 1.05 16.59
CA LYS A 310 -2.30 2.38 17.12
C LYS A 310 -1.44 3.51 16.56
N SER A 311 -2.09 4.39 15.80
CA SER A 311 -1.58 5.67 15.33
C SER A 311 -2.02 6.82 16.21
N ALA A 312 -3.32 7.06 16.33
CA ALA A 312 -3.94 8.17 17.05
C ALA A 312 -4.81 7.65 18.21
N LEU A 313 -5.72 6.73 17.91
CA LEU A 313 -6.69 6.19 18.85
C LEU A 313 -6.54 4.67 19.00
N GLY A 314 -6.83 4.22 20.22
CA GLY A 314 -6.92 2.82 20.55
C GLY A 314 -7.75 2.70 21.81
N ALA A 315 -8.76 1.83 21.77
CA ALA A 315 -9.76 1.70 22.81
C ALA A 315 -9.96 0.22 23.17
N GLN A 316 -10.39 0.02 24.40
CA GLN A 316 -11.01 -1.21 24.84
C GLN A 316 -12.53 -1.06 24.66
N LEU A 317 -13.16 -2.02 24.00
CA LEU A 317 -14.58 -2.06 23.67
C LEU A 317 -15.21 -3.26 24.37
N GLY A 318 -15.64 -3.07 25.62
CA GLY A 318 -15.98 -4.17 26.52
C GLY A 318 -14.78 -5.12 26.70
N ASN A 319 -14.95 -6.37 26.29
CA ASN A 319 -13.87 -7.36 26.28
C ASN A 319 -12.98 -7.31 25.02
N GLY A 320 -13.33 -6.49 24.02
CA GLY A 320 -12.56 -6.32 22.79
C GLY A 320 -11.57 -5.17 22.81
N TRP A 321 -10.69 -5.14 21.81
CA TRP A 321 -9.68 -4.11 21.62
C TRP A 321 -9.66 -3.64 20.17
N LYS A 322 -9.59 -2.32 19.96
CA LYS A 322 -9.58 -1.73 18.62
C LYS A 322 -8.65 -0.54 18.56
N GLY A 323 -7.63 -0.65 17.73
CA GLY A 323 -6.78 0.45 17.27
C GLY A 323 -7.42 1.20 16.12
N ASP A 324 -6.60 1.87 15.33
CA ASP A 324 -7.05 2.71 14.20
C ASP A 324 -6.27 2.46 12.90
N VAL A 325 -5.40 1.46 12.89
CA VAL A 325 -4.65 1.02 11.71
C VAL A 325 -4.76 -0.49 11.59
N ALA A 326 -5.15 -0.96 10.40
CA ALA A 326 -5.25 -2.36 10.06
C ALA A 326 -3.89 -3.07 10.15
N THR A 327 -3.88 -4.22 10.80
CA THR A 327 -2.70 -5.10 10.88
C THR A 327 -2.46 -5.82 9.56
N HIS A 328 -1.19 -6.13 9.30
CA HIS A 328 -0.73 -6.91 8.15
C HIS A 328 -0.08 -8.22 8.63
N LEU A 329 -0.68 -8.85 9.65
CA LEU A 329 -0.27 -10.17 10.14
C LEU A 329 -1.08 -11.30 9.50
N TRP A 330 -2.37 -11.08 9.20
CA TRP A 330 -3.35 -12.03 8.65
C TRP A 330 -3.63 -13.28 9.49
N LYS A 331 -2.63 -13.88 10.13
CA LYS A 331 -2.78 -15.04 10.99
C LYS A 331 -3.55 -14.65 12.26
N ILE A 332 -4.52 -15.47 12.61
CA ILE A 332 -5.33 -15.34 13.83
C ILE A 332 -4.87 -16.41 14.82
N ASP A 333 -4.64 -16.03 16.08
CA ASP A 333 -4.47 -16.95 17.18
C ASP A 333 -5.85 -17.36 17.70
N THR A 334 -6.28 -18.57 17.38
CA THR A 334 -7.62 -19.08 17.70
C THR A 334 -7.74 -19.65 19.12
N ARG A 335 -6.65 -19.66 19.90
CA ARG A 335 -6.67 -20.13 21.29
C ARG A 335 -7.45 -19.16 22.16
N ALA A 336 -8.02 -19.67 23.26
CA ALA A 336 -8.63 -18.85 24.31
C ALA A 336 -7.56 -18.12 25.13
N VAL A 337 -6.93 -17.11 24.54
CA VAL A 337 -5.86 -16.32 25.16
C VAL A 337 -6.16 -14.84 25.01
N GLY A 338 -6.03 -14.08 26.10
CA GLY A 338 -6.28 -12.65 26.06
C GLY A 338 -5.22 -11.87 25.28
N ARG A 339 -5.52 -10.61 25.01
CA ARG A 339 -4.72 -9.66 24.22
C ARG A 339 -3.23 -9.69 24.51
N ASP A 340 -2.84 -9.73 25.78
CA ASP A 340 -1.43 -9.62 26.20
C ASP A 340 -0.56 -10.79 25.72
N SER A 341 -1.18 -11.92 25.37
CA SER A 341 -0.49 -13.05 24.75
C SER A 341 0.04 -12.71 23.34
N MET A 342 -0.49 -11.68 22.67
CA MET A 342 0.03 -11.21 21.38
C MET A 342 1.43 -10.61 21.50
N PHE A 343 1.82 -10.15 22.69
CA PHE A 343 3.04 -9.36 22.89
C PHE A 343 4.09 -10.12 23.70
N THR A 344 5.34 -9.66 23.61
CA THR A 344 6.41 -10.09 24.53
C THR A 344 6.06 -9.71 25.98
N PRO A 345 6.60 -10.39 27.00
CA PRO A 345 6.29 -10.09 28.40
C PRO A 345 6.53 -8.64 28.82
N ASP A 346 7.46 -7.94 28.16
CA ASP A 346 7.75 -6.51 28.38
C ASP A 346 6.87 -5.56 27.54
N GLY A 347 5.97 -6.11 26.71
CA GLY A 347 5.04 -5.38 25.86
C GLY A 347 5.68 -4.58 24.73
N LYS A 348 6.98 -4.78 24.44
CA LYS A 348 7.73 -3.99 23.46
C LYS A 348 7.64 -4.51 22.04
N TYR A 349 7.30 -5.78 21.85
CA TYR A 349 7.20 -6.41 20.53
C TYR A 349 5.99 -7.32 20.43
N VAL A 350 5.51 -7.58 19.21
CA VAL A 350 4.64 -8.73 18.94
C VAL A 350 5.44 -10.01 19.12
N ARG A 351 4.85 -11.01 19.78
CA ARG A 351 5.43 -12.33 19.95
C ARG A 351 5.34 -13.09 18.63
N LEU A 352 6.47 -13.65 18.20
CA LEU A 352 6.54 -14.52 17.03
C LEU A 352 6.52 -15.98 17.46
N ASP A 353 5.98 -16.87 16.61
CA ASP A 353 6.11 -18.31 16.78
C ASP A 353 7.52 -18.81 16.38
N ASP A 354 7.77 -20.12 16.53
CA ASP A 354 9.06 -20.74 16.23
C ASP A 354 9.47 -20.61 14.75
N ASN A 355 8.52 -20.33 13.86
CA ASN A 355 8.77 -20.07 12.44
C ASN A 355 8.95 -18.57 12.14
N GLY A 356 8.92 -17.71 13.16
CA GLY A 356 9.08 -16.27 13.02
C GLY A 356 7.83 -15.53 12.57
N TYR A 357 6.62 -16.12 12.72
CA TYR A 357 5.37 -15.48 12.33
C TYR A 357 4.61 -14.86 13.49
N GLY A 358 4.04 -13.67 13.27
CA GLY A 358 3.11 -13.02 14.21
C GLY A 358 1.66 -13.49 13.99
N ALA A 359 0.82 -13.32 15.01
CA ALA A 359 -0.61 -13.60 14.94
C ALA A 359 -1.41 -12.58 15.76
N VAL A 360 -2.64 -12.32 15.35
CA VAL A 360 -3.58 -11.41 16.03
C VAL A 360 -4.52 -12.22 16.92
N THR A 361 -4.75 -11.78 18.16
CA THR A 361 -5.65 -12.49 19.09
C THR A 361 -7.12 -12.15 18.87
N LEU A 362 -8.01 -13.00 19.38
CA LEU A 362 -9.45 -12.87 19.23
C LEU A 362 -10.04 -11.60 19.89
N ASP A 363 -9.30 -10.99 20.82
CA ASP A 363 -9.69 -9.70 21.41
C ASP A 363 -9.73 -8.57 20.37
N PHE A 364 -8.91 -8.64 19.32
CA PHE A 364 -8.92 -7.69 18.20
C PHE A 364 -9.84 -8.13 17.06
N VAL A 365 -10.06 -9.43 16.90
CA VAL A 365 -10.78 -10.02 15.75
C VAL A 365 -12.28 -10.08 16.03
N CYS A 366 -12.69 -10.69 17.12
CA CYS A 366 -14.10 -11.01 17.40
C CYS A 366 -14.72 -10.04 18.39
N LEU A 367 -14.02 -9.79 19.49
CA LEU A 367 -14.58 -9.09 20.65
C LEU A 367 -14.89 -7.59 20.44
N PRO A 368 -14.36 -6.86 19.43
CA PRO A 368 -14.82 -5.50 19.16
C PRO A 368 -16.30 -5.43 18.73
N CYS A 369 -16.79 -6.48 18.06
CA CYS A 369 -18.20 -6.63 17.68
C CYS A 369 -19.00 -7.38 18.75
N HIS A 370 -18.34 -8.25 19.51
CA HIS A 370 -18.93 -9.09 20.56
C HIS A 370 -18.47 -8.67 21.97
N GLN A 371 -18.70 -7.39 22.31
CA GLN A 371 -18.08 -6.73 23.47
C GLN A 371 -18.40 -7.38 24.82
N ASP A 372 -19.56 -8.03 24.95
CA ASP A 372 -19.99 -8.71 26.18
C ASP A 372 -19.57 -10.19 26.24
N LYS A 373 -18.91 -10.71 25.20
CA LYS A 373 -18.48 -12.11 25.13
C LYS A 373 -17.05 -12.27 25.62
N THR A 374 -16.69 -13.49 26.03
CA THR A 374 -15.34 -13.80 26.53
C THR A 374 -14.45 -14.35 25.42
N VAL A 375 -13.15 -14.43 25.67
CA VAL A 375 -12.21 -15.02 24.71
C VAL A 375 -12.42 -16.53 24.55
N GLU A 376 -12.92 -17.23 25.59
CA GLU A 376 -13.32 -18.63 25.52
C GLU A 376 -14.52 -18.82 24.59
N TRP A 377 -15.50 -17.90 24.67
CA TRP A 377 -16.61 -17.89 23.72
C TRP A 377 -16.07 -17.73 22.30
N ALA A 378 -15.24 -16.71 22.05
CA ALA A 378 -14.71 -16.45 20.71
C ALA A 378 -13.91 -17.64 20.17
N ALA A 379 -13.06 -18.26 21.00
CA ALA A 379 -12.26 -19.42 20.62
C ALA A 379 -13.12 -20.62 20.21
N GLY A 380 -14.30 -20.80 20.83
CA GLY A 380 -15.26 -21.83 20.47
C GLY A 380 -15.85 -21.70 19.05
N PHE A 381 -15.79 -20.51 18.44
CA PHE A 381 -16.25 -20.27 17.06
C PHE A 381 -15.11 -19.99 16.07
N ALA A 382 -13.93 -19.60 16.57
CA ALA A 382 -12.81 -19.21 15.71
C ALA A 382 -12.19 -20.39 14.95
N LEU A 383 -12.24 -21.59 15.53
CA LEU A 383 -11.78 -22.81 14.86
C LEU A 383 -12.81 -23.25 13.81
N ASP A 384 -12.34 -23.56 12.60
CA ASP A 384 -13.16 -24.08 11.49
C ASP A 384 -14.31 -23.18 11.01
N ILE A 385 -14.23 -21.86 11.28
CA ILE A 385 -15.21 -20.88 10.78
C ILE A 385 -15.34 -20.85 9.25
N HIS A 386 -14.32 -21.36 8.55
CA HIS A 386 -14.33 -21.59 7.11
C HIS A 386 -14.60 -23.07 6.84
N THR A 387 -15.59 -23.37 5.99
CA THR A 387 -15.89 -24.75 5.55
C THR A 387 -14.74 -25.44 4.80
N ASN A 388 -13.78 -24.67 4.27
CA ASN A 388 -12.50 -25.16 3.75
C ASN A 388 -11.30 -24.42 4.34
N GLY A 389 -11.37 -24.02 5.62
CA GLY A 389 -10.29 -23.33 6.34
C GLY A 389 -8.96 -24.08 6.26
N LEU A 390 -7.84 -23.36 6.29
CA LEU A 390 -6.55 -24.03 6.44
C LEU A 390 -6.44 -24.43 7.93
N VAL A 391 -6.77 -25.68 8.24
CA VAL A 391 -6.57 -26.29 9.57
C VAL A 391 -5.09 -26.60 9.87
N GLY A 392 -4.21 -26.22 8.96
CA GLY A 392 -2.76 -26.38 9.03
C GLY A 392 -2.07 -25.63 7.90
N ILE A 393 -0.73 -25.57 7.92
CA ILE A 393 0.04 -25.17 6.73
C ILE A 393 -0.31 -26.17 5.63
N PRO A 394 -0.84 -25.76 4.45
CA PRO A 394 -0.90 -26.69 3.36
C PRO A 394 0.55 -27.04 3.02
N GLU A 395 0.93 -28.31 3.15
CA GLU A 395 2.25 -28.79 2.73
C GLU A 395 2.48 -28.56 1.23
N SER A 396 1.43 -28.24 0.48
CA SER A 396 1.51 -27.79 -0.90
C SER A 396 1.55 -26.25 -0.97
N PRO A 397 2.62 -25.67 -1.56
CA PRO A 397 2.63 -24.28 -2.00
C PRO A 397 1.36 -23.99 -2.80
N ILE A 398 0.85 -22.76 -2.73
CA ILE A 398 -0.13 -22.29 -3.71
C ILE A 398 0.51 -22.48 -5.08
N GLU A 399 -0.03 -23.43 -5.86
CA GLU A 399 0.48 -23.73 -7.20
C GLU A 399 0.22 -22.52 -8.09
N ILE A 400 1.24 -21.68 -8.21
CA ILE A 400 1.34 -20.72 -9.30
C ILE A 400 1.31 -21.57 -10.58
N PRO A 401 0.38 -21.31 -11.52
CA PRO A 401 0.34 -22.04 -12.77
C PRO A 401 1.72 -22.03 -13.44
N VAL A 402 2.17 -23.16 -13.99
CA VAL A 402 3.47 -23.22 -14.67
C VAL A 402 3.41 -22.64 -16.09
N ASP A 403 2.22 -22.63 -16.68
CA ASP A 403 1.98 -22.21 -18.05
C ASP A 403 0.84 -21.18 -18.16
N PHE A 404 0.85 -20.45 -19.26
CA PHE A 404 -0.31 -19.65 -19.67
C PHE A 404 -1.44 -20.58 -20.10
N ALA A 405 -2.65 -20.31 -19.64
CA ALA A 405 -3.83 -21.03 -20.09
C ALA A 405 -5.03 -20.10 -20.23
N LEU A 406 -5.83 -20.28 -21.27
CA LEU A 406 -7.19 -19.74 -21.35
C LEU A 406 -8.14 -20.94 -21.24
N LEU A 407 -9.08 -20.91 -20.31
CA LEU A 407 -10.03 -21.99 -20.05
C LEU A 407 -11.35 -21.74 -20.77
N GLN A 408 -12.12 -22.81 -20.96
CA GLN A 408 -13.46 -22.71 -21.48
C GLN A 408 -14.33 -21.93 -20.49
N ASN A 409 -15.01 -20.89 -20.96
CA ASN A 409 -15.98 -20.13 -20.17
C ASN A 409 -17.07 -21.07 -19.60
N TYR A 410 -17.52 -20.78 -18.38
CA TYR A 410 -18.58 -21.54 -17.72
C TYR A 410 -19.62 -20.61 -17.09
N PRO A 411 -20.94 -20.85 -17.32
CA PRO A 411 -21.50 -21.87 -18.20
C PRO A 411 -21.19 -21.60 -19.70
N ASN A 412 -21.28 -22.62 -20.56
CA ASN A 412 -21.26 -22.50 -22.02
C ASN A 412 -22.11 -23.63 -22.65
N PRO A 413 -23.25 -23.37 -23.30
CA PRO A 413 -23.82 -22.04 -23.56
C PRO A 413 -24.19 -21.26 -22.28
N PHE A 414 -24.26 -19.94 -22.37
CA PHE A 414 -24.53 -19.06 -21.22
C PHE A 414 -25.73 -18.13 -21.46
N ASN A 415 -26.34 -17.63 -20.37
CA ASN A 415 -27.48 -16.72 -20.40
C ASN A 415 -27.54 -15.82 -19.14
N PRO A 416 -27.50 -14.49 -19.25
CA PRO A 416 -26.64 -13.72 -20.14
C PRO A 416 -25.21 -13.60 -19.61
N THR A 417 -24.88 -14.29 -18.51
CA THR A 417 -23.60 -14.16 -17.79
C THR A 417 -22.77 -15.44 -17.85
N THR A 418 -21.45 -15.30 -18.03
CA THR A 418 -20.48 -16.41 -17.97
C THR A 418 -19.18 -15.96 -17.30
N THR A 419 -18.41 -16.89 -16.78
CA THR A 419 -17.07 -16.62 -16.23
C THR A 419 -16.00 -17.16 -17.16
N ILE A 420 -15.02 -16.33 -17.50
CA ILE A 420 -13.82 -16.72 -18.25
C ILE A 420 -12.65 -16.82 -17.27
N GLU A 421 -12.03 -18.00 -17.20
CA GLU A 421 -10.84 -18.23 -16.38
C GLU A 421 -9.59 -18.29 -17.27
N PHE A 422 -8.49 -17.69 -16.82
CA PHE A 422 -7.17 -17.81 -17.43
C PHE A 422 -6.05 -17.82 -16.40
N HIS A 423 -4.92 -18.41 -16.76
CA HIS A 423 -3.79 -18.64 -15.86
C HIS A 423 -2.57 -17.89 -16.36
N LEU A 424 -1.84 -17.27 -15.43
CA LEU A 424 -0.59 -16.57 -15.68
C LEU A 424 0.52 -17.17 -14.80
N PRO A 425 1.63 -17.64 -15.37
CA PRO A 425 2.73 -18.20 -14.59
C PRO A 425 3.64 -17.14 -13.97
N ARG A 426 3.52 -15.90 -14.42
CA ARG A 426 4.31 -14.75 -13.96
C ARG A 426 3.53 -13.46 -14.17
N THR A 427 4.06 -12.35 -13.66
CA THR A 427 3.49 -11.04 -13.90
C THR A 427 3.55 -10.72 -15.40
N THR A 428 2.40 -10.51 -16.02
CA THR A 428 2.29 -10.39 -17.48
C THR A 428 1.29 -9.30 -17.86
N ARG A 429 1.63 -8.50 -18.88
CA ARG A 429 0.65 -7.63 -19.55
C ARG A 429 -0.30 -8.49 -20.38
N VAL A 430 -1.59 -8.38 -20.09
CA VAL A 430 -2.65 -9.12 -20.76
C VAL A 430 -3.66 -8.19 -21.43
N LYS A 431 -4.28 -8.67 -22.51
CA LYS A 431 -5.54 -8.16 -23.04
C LYS A 431 -6.49 -9.33 -23.26
N LEU A 432 -7.55 -9.41 -22.47
CA LEU A 432 -8.68 -10.33 -22.67
C LEU A 432 -9.82 -9.55 -23.32
N ALA A 433 -10.22 -9.93 -24.54
CA ALA A 433 -11.27 -9.25 -25.28
C ALA A 433 -12.23 -10.25 -25.95
N VAL A 434 -13.46 -9.81 -26.19
CA VAL A 434 -14.53 -10.56 -26.87
C VAL A 434 -14.72 -10.02 -28.28
N TYR A 435 -14.92 -10.93 -29.22
CA TYR A 435 -15.09 -10.69 -30.64
C TYR A 435 -16.35 -11.36 -31.17
N ASN A 436 -17.00 -10.74 -32.15
CA ASN A 436 -18.07 -11.37 -32.92
C ASN A 436 -17.52 -12.27 -34.06
N THR A 437 -18.41 -12.87 -34.86
CA THR A 437 -18.04 -13.81 -35.93
C THR A 437 -17.30 -13.16 -37.10
N VAL A 438 -17.36 -11.84 -37.26
CA VAL A 438 -16.60 -11.09 -38.27
C VAL A 438 -15.27 -10.55 -37.75
N GLY A 439 -14.92 -10.87 -36.49
CA GLY A 439 -13.64 -10.46 -35.87
C GLY A 439 -13.64 -9.04 -35.30
N GLN A 440 -14.80 -8.38 -35.20
CA GLN A 440 -14.92 -7.09 -34.54
C GLN A 440 -14.84 -7.28 -33.02
N GLU A 441 -14.00 -6.49 -32.35
CA GLU A 441 -13.92 -6.40 -30.89
C GLU A 441 -15.19 -5.74 -30.35
N ILE A 442 -15.92 -6.45 -29.49
CA ILE A 442 -17.19 -5.98 -28.92
C ILE A 442 -17.10 -5.67 -27.43
N ALA A 443 -16.09 -6.20 -26.73
CA ALA A 443 -15.80 -5.88 -25.34
C ALA A 443 -14.34 -6.18 -24.99
N VAL A 444 -13.75 -5.39 -24.09
CA VAL A 444 -12.48 -5.70 -23.45
C VAL A 444 -12.76 -6.01 -21.98
N LEU A 445 -12.42 -7.22 -21.55
CA LEU A 445 -12.74 -7.75 -20.23
C LEU A 445 -11.59 -7.56 -19.22
N ALA A 446 -10.35 -7.55 -19.70
CA ALA A 446 -9.18 -7.22 -18.91
C ALA A 446 -8.11 -6.61 -19.82
N ASN A 447 -7.45 -5.54 -19.42
CA ASN A 447 -6.36 -4.92 -20.18
C ASN A 447 -5.37 -4.26 -19.22
N GLY A 448 -4.18 -4.81 -19.07
CA GLY A 448 -3.20 -4.32 -18.11
C GLY A 448 -2.21 -5.37 -17.64
N VAL A 449 -1.38 -5.03 -16.66
CA VAL A 449 -0.40 -5.97 -16.07
C VAL A 449 -1.04 -6.69 -14.89
N LEU A 450 -1.13 -8.02 -14.96
CA LEU A 450 -1.68 -8.86 -13.90
C LEU A 450 -0.59 -9.72 -13.25
N ALA A 451 -0.79 -10.06 -11.97
CA ALA A 451 0.10 -10.91 -11.19
C ALA A 451 0.04 -12.40 -11.65
N PRO A 452 1.06 -13.23 -11.33
CA PRO A 452 0.94 -14.68 -11.49
C PRO A 452 -0.26 -15.22 -10.71
N GLY A 453 -0.95 -16.20 -11.27
CA GLY A 453 -2.10 -16.83 -10.64
C GLY A 453 -3.21 -17.17 -11.62
N LYS A 454 -4.33 -17.64 -11.06
CA LYS A 454 -5.56 -17.91 -11.79
C LYS A 454 -6.45 -16.67 -11.70
N HIS A 455 -6.91 -16.19 -12.86
CA HIS A 455 -7.74 -15.00 -12.99
C HIS A 455 -9.11 -15.41 -13.51
N ARG A 456 -10.16 -14.82 -12.95
CA ARG A 456 -11.56 -15.02 -13.37
C ARG A 456 -12.18 -13.68 -13.70
N VAL A 457 -12.78 -13.59 -14.87
CA VAL A 457 -13.49 -12.38 -15.30
C VAL A 457 -14.90 -12.75 -15.71
N THR A 458 -15.87 -12.06 -15.14
CA THR A 458 -17.29 -12.23 -15.46
C THR A 458 -17.64 -11.40 -16.70
N PHE A 459 -18.26 -12.03 -17.68
CA PHE A 459 -18.78 -11.38 -18.87
C PHE A 459 -20.31 -11.31 -18.83
N TYR A 460 -20.85 -10.10 -18.99
CA TYR A 460 -22.28 -9.81 -19.03
C TYR A 460 -22.69 -9.43 -20.46
N ALA A 461 -23.54 -10.25 -21.08
CA ALA A 461 -23.96 -10.07 -22.47
C ALA A 461 -25.40 -9.54 -22.62
N ASN A 462 -25.83 -8.68 -21.70
CA ASN A 462 -27.20 -8.18 -21.59
C ASN A 462 -27.72 -7.46 -22.84
N ASP A 463 -26.82 -6.90 -23.66
CA ASP A 463 -27.16 -6.14 -24.87
C ASP A 463 -26.74 -6.84 -26.16
N LEU A 464 -26.32 -8.11 -26.07
CA LEU A 464 -25.86 -8.89 -27.22
C LEU A 464 -26.92 -9.91 -27.67
N PRO A 465 -27.10 -10.11 -29.00
CA PRO A 465 -28.00 -11.13 -29.53
C PRO A 465 -27.49 -12.55 -29.27
N SER A 466 -28.40 -13.52 -29.15
CA SER A 466 -28.03 -14.95 -29.10
C SER A 466 -27.15 -15.31 -30.30
N GLY A 467 -26.07 -16.06 -30.07
CA GLY A 467 -25.10 -16.33 -31.12
C GLY A 467 -23.76 -16.84 -30.64
N ILE A 468 -22.84 -16.99 -31.60
CA ILE A 468 -21.47 -17.42 -31.35
C ILE A 468 -20.57 -16.19 -31.17
N TYR A 469 -19.75 -16.23 -30.12
CA TYR A 469 -18.73 -15.23 -29.84
C TYR A 469 -17.38 -15.91 -29.61
N PHE A 470 -16.31 -15.15 -29.77
CA PHE A 470 -14.96 -15.58 -29.46
C PHE A 470 -14.37 -14.70 -28.38
N TYR A 471 -13.58 -15.25 -27.48
CA TYR A 471 -12.77 -14.47 -26.56
C TYR A 471 -11.31 -14.83 -26.75
N ARG A 472 -10.46 -13.80 -26.66
CA ARG A 472 -9.03 -13.89 -26.93
C ARG A 472 -8.25 -13.28 -25.79
N LEU A 473 -7.30 -14.04 -25.26
CA LEU A 473 -6.29 -13.60 -24.30
C LEU A 473 -4.97 -13.40 -25.04
N GLU A 474 -4.49 -12.17 -25.06
CA GLU A 474 -3.15 -11.81 -25.47
C GLU A 474 -2.29 -11.69 -24.22
N ALA A 475 -1.21 -12.45 -24.11
CA ALA A 475 -0.30 -12.45 -22.96
C ALA A 475 1.15 -12.61 -23.46
N GLU A 476 1.98 -11.59 -23.23
CA GLU A 476 3.34 -11.50 -23.79
C GLU A 476 3.37 -11.67 -25.33
N LYS A 477 3.94 -12.77 -25.82
CA LYS A 477 4.03 -13.13 -27.25
C LYS A 477 3.05 -14.25 -27.63
N GLN A 478 2.13 -14.62 -26.73
CA GLN A 478 1.17 -15.70 -26.92
C GLN A 478 -0.25 -15.16 -27.05
N ILE A 479 -1.03 -15.82 -27.90
CA ILE A 479 -2.43 -15.48 -28.15
C ILE A 479 -3.24 -16.78 -27.99
N PHE A 480 -4.22 -16.75 -27.10
CA PHE A 480 -5.14 -17.85 -26.85
C PHE A 480 -6.55 -17.42 -27.22
N SER A 481 -7.28 -18.23 -27.97
CA SER A 481 -8.65 -17.92 -28.38
C SER A 481 -9.58 -19.10 -28.07
N ARG A 482 -10.81 -18.80 -27.67
CA ARG A 482 -11.86 -19.79 -27.47
C ARG A 482 -13.22 -19.27 -27.90
N LYS A 483 -14.13 -20.22 -28.15
CA LYS A 483 -15.51 -19.97 -28.59
C LYS A 483 -16.46 -20.05 -27.39
N MET A 484 -17.45 -19.17 -27.35
CA MET A 484 -18.60 -19.23 -26.43
C MET A 484 -19.92 -19.05 -27.19
N VAL A 485 -21.01 -19.55 -26.62
CA VAL A 485 -22.35 -19.51 -27.20
C VAL A 485 -23.30 -18.84 -26.22
N LEU A 486 -23.86 -17.70 -26.62
CA LEU A 486 -24.92 -17.01 -25.88
C LEU A 486 -26.27 -17.58 -26.31
N MET A 487 -27.06 -18.07 -25.36
CA MET A 487 -28.45 -18.46 -25.56
C MET A 487 -29.33 -17.65 -24.62
N ARG A 488 -30.26 -16.88 -25.16
CA ARG A 488 -31.34 -16.27 -24.35
C ARG A 488 -32.50 -17.21 -24.16
#